data_AF-J9SA11-F1
#
_entry.id   AF-J9SA11-F1
#
_cell.length_a   1.000
_cell.length_b   1.000
_cell.length_c   1.000
_cell.angle_alpha   90.00
_cell.angle_beta   90.00
_cell.angle_gamma   90.00
#
_symmetry.space_group_name_H-M   'P 1'
#
loop_
_entity.id
_entity.type
_entity.pdbx_description
1 polymer ?
#
loop_
_entity_poly.entity_id
_entity_poly.type
_entity_poly.pdbx_seq_one_letter_code
_entity_poly.pdbx_strand_id
1 'polypeptide(L)'
;MSLRFIRSGAVVMTAAAALVVAGCSSSDSGSEGGSEASSSAAVESTPAPPGLGLAQKLACNPPKATPGPASTEALKIGTLLPATGSLAFLGPPMEAGVELAVKDINAAGGVLDKPVELVTGDSGDTTTDTANATVDRELSAGTQVIIGAASSSVSLKVIDKVANAGAVMFSPANTSDEFTCYQDKGQYFRTAPADVLQAQALSQTMAEDGVQRVSILALNDPYGTGLADNTVRDLEAAGVPADQIQKIIYDPNAQSFNAEVDQVKNFNPDGIAIIGFEESAKIITRMHEVGIGPSDGKLVYGVDGNMGNALGESVGPGLLAGMKGTTPLTQTSGDFQAALKELDSELIDFNYAGESYDAAVLSALAATAAKSTDGRTIAANIIGVTNGDENCDSYQACLELLNGGKTIAYVGKTGNLAFNAAGEPSVGSYGVLEFDDKNALLTPTRKYVSVAAQ
;
A
#
# COMPACT_ATOMS: atom_id res chain seq x y z
N MET A 1 25.42 16.26 -73.48
CA MET A 1 24.06 16.31 -74.08
C MET A 1 23.13 16.72 -72.95
N SER A 2 22.55 17.92 -72.87
CA SER A 2 21.90 18.78 -73.90
C SER A 2 20.67 18.08 -74.51
N LEU A 3 19.45 18.61 -74.55
CA LEU A 3 18.84 19.90 -74.14
C LEU A 3 17.50 19.61 -73.38
N ARG A 4 16.86 20.42 -72.53
CA ARG A 4 16.57 21.87 -72.41
C ARG A 4 15.34 22.40 -73.18
N PHE A 5 14.25 22.64 -72.43
CA PHE A 5 13.16 23.62 -72.63
C PHE A 5 12.67 24.07 -71.21
N ILE A 6 12.33 25.31 -70.82
CA ILE A 6 12.08 26.63 -71.46
C ILE A 6 10.63 26.73 -72.02
N ARG A 7 9.72 27.65 -71.62
CA ARG A 7 9.85 29.01 -70.99
C ARG A 7 8.57 29.48 -70.22
N SER A 8 8.74 30.47 -69.33
CA SER A 8 7.80 31.53 -68.84
C SER A 8 6.38 31.18 -68.31
N GLY A 9 5.81 31.85 -67.30
CA GLY A 9 6.34 32.89 -66.39
C GLY A 9 5.34 34.04 -66.11
N ALA A 10 5.15 34.39 -64.84
CA ALA A 10 4.58 35.67 -64.39
C ALA A 10 5.01 35.97 -62.94
N VAL A 11 5.33 37.23 -62.64
CA VAL A 11 5.74 37.73 -61.32
C VAL A 11 4.92 38.96 -60.99
N VAL A 12 4.43 39.07 -59.74
CA VAL A 12 4.03 40.34 -59.14
C VAL A 12 4.63 40.42 -57.73
N MET A 13 5.22 41.56 -57.41
CA MET A 13 5.94 41.86 -56.15
C MET A 13 5.12 42.80 -55.24
N THR A 14 5.71 43.13 -54.08
CA THR A 14 5.34 44.18 -53.09
C THR A 14 4.34 43.75 -52.00
N ALA A 15 4.44 44.16 -50.73
CA ALA A 15 5.42 45.06 -50.07
C ALA A 15 5.74 44.59 -48.62
N ALA A 16 6.70 45.24 -47.95
CA ALA A 16 7.18 44.91 -46.60
C ALA A 16 6.97 46.04 -45.57
N ALA A 17 6.90 45.68 -44.28
CA ALA A 17 7.23 46.49 -43.10
C ALA A 17 7.43 45.51 -41.92
N ALA A 18 8.60 45.36 -41.29
CA ALA A 18 9.33 46.30 -40.42
C ALA A 18 8.58 46.57 -39.09
N LEU A 19 8.97 46.00 -37.93
CA LEU A 19 10.16 46.16 -37.07
C LEU A 19 9.85 47.03 -35.82
N VAL A 20 9.89 46.44 -34.63
CA VAL A 20 10.29 47.12 -33.37
C VAL A 20 11.12 46.14 -32.54
N VAL A 21 12.28 46.58 -32.06
CA VAL A 21 13.19 45.84 -31.17
C VAL A 21 13.61 46.77 -30.02
N ALA A 22 13.62 46.22 -28.81
CA ALA A 22 14.38 46.69 -27.64
C ALA A 22 14.68 45.42 -26.81
N GLY A 23 15.88 45.10 -26.30
CA GLY A 23 17.12 45.88 -26.14
C GLY A 23 17.09 46.69 -24.84
N CYS A 24 18.00 46.58 -23.87
CA CYS A 24 19.25 45.81 -23.71
C CYS A 24 19.51 45.60 -22.18
N SER A 25 20.05 44.45 -21.74
CA SER A 25 21.46 44.20 -21.35
C SER A 25 22.02 44.94 -20.12
N SER A 26 22.53 44.16 -19.15
CA SER A 26 23.78 44.46 -18.41
C SER A 26 24.35 43.18 -17.76
N SER A 27 25.66 42.93 -17.94
CA SER A 27 26.45 41.83 -17.35
C SER A 27 26.77 42.11 -15.85
N ASP A 28 27.36 41.25 -15.01
CA ASP A 28 28.38 40.18 -15.12
C ASP A 28 28.33 39.29 -13.83
N SER A 29 29.07 38.19 -13.55
CA SER A 29 30.15 37.44 -14.24
C SER A 29 30.33 36.02 -13.63
N GLY A 30 30.72 35.02 -14.45
CA GLY A 30 31.57 33.85 -14.13
C GLY A 30 31.30 32.90 -12.92
N SER A 31 30.94 31.64 -13.22
CA SER A 31 31.53 30.42 -12.61
C SER A 31 31.24 29.20 -13.48
N GLU A 32 32.22 28.33 -13.68
CA GLU A 32 32.00 26.98 -14.25
C GLU A 32 31.34 26.07 -13.20
N GLY A 33 30.58 25.07 -13.67
CA GLY A 33 29.87 24.11 -12.84
C GLY A 33 28.81 23.37 -13.64
N GLY A 34 29.18 22.23 -14.23
CA GLY A 34 28.24 21.42 -15.01
C GLY A 34 27.27 20.68 -14.10
N SER A 35 25.97 20.96 -14.25
CA SER A 35 24.90 20.14 -13.71
C SER A 35 24.34 19.26 -14.83
N GLU A 36 24.52 17.94 -14.74
CA GLU A 36 23.70 17.03 -15.53
C GLU A 36 22.24 17.17 -15.09
N ALA A 37 21.36 17.52 -16.02
CA ALA A 37 19.94 17.61 -15.75
C ALA A 37 19.36 16.20 -15.64
N SER A 38 19.20 15.70 -14.41
CA SER A 38 18.38 14.52 -14.15
C SER A 38 16.94 14.82 -14.56
N SER A 39 16.48 14.18 -15.63
CA SER A 39 15.11 14.29 -16.10
C SER A 39 14.19 13.46 -15.20
N SER A 40 13.58 14.08 -14.19
CA SER A 40 12.44 13.47 -13.51
C SER A 40 11.31 13.28 -14.53
N ALA A 41 10.98 12.02 -14.83
CA ALA A 41 9.75 11.71 -15.54
C ALA A 41 8.58 12.21 -14.68
N ALA A 42 7.67 12.98 -15.28
CA ALA A 42 6.52 13.50 -14.57
C ALA A 42 5.61 12.34 -14.15
N VAL A 43 5.34 12.23 -12.84
CA VAL A 43 4.34 11.30 -12.31
C VAL A 43 2.96 11.88 -12.64
N GLU A 44 2.17 11.15 -13.40
CA GLU A 44 0.82 11.56 -13.79
C GLU A 44 -0.19 11.04 -12.74
N SER A 45 -0.66 11.94 -11.88
CA SER A 45 -1.73 11.65 -10.91
C SER A 45 -3.09 12.04 -11.50
N THR A 46 -3.88 11.05 -11.88
CA THR A 46 -5.25 11.25 -12.37
C THR A 46 -6.24 11.29 -11.20
N PRO A 47 -6.93 12.41 -10.95
CA PRO A 47 -8.01 12.45 -9.95
C PRO A 47 -9.18 11.57 -10.39
N ALA A 48 -9.87 10.95 -9.43
CA ALA A 48 -11.00 10.06 -9.72
C ALA A 48 -12.10 10.75 -10.56
N PRO A 49 -12.68 10.07 -11.56
CA PRO A 49 -13.71 10.65 -12.42
C PRO A 49 -14.99 11.03 -11.63
N PRO A 50 -15.69 12.11 -12.02
CA PRO A 50 -16.89 12.57 -11.34
C PRO A 50 -18.06 11.58 -11.53
N GLY A 51 -18.22 10.70 -10.56
CA GLY A 51 -19.22 9.63 -10.53
C GLY A 51 -18.95 8.59 -9.44
N LEU A 52 -17.67 8.35 -9.10
CA LEU A 52 -17.24 7.42 -8.03
C LEU A 52 -17.34 8.01 -6.61
N GLY A 53 -17.83 9.25 -6.46
CA GLY A 53 -17.92 9.96 -5.19
C GLY A 53 -19.13 9.57 -4.35
N LEU A 54 -19.15 8.35 -3.82
CA LEU A 54 -20.07 7.96 -2.75
C LEU A 54 -19.47 8.34 -1.39
N ALA A 55 -19.89 9.48 -0.85
CA ALA A 55 -19.56 9.91 0.51
C ALA A 55 -20.17 8.96 1.56
N GLN A 56 -19.43 7.89 1.89
CA GLN A 56 -19.82 6.93 2.90
C GLN A 56 -19.34 7.36 4.28
N LYS A 57 -20.12 8.27 4.87
CA LYS A 57 -20.06 8.53 6.31
C LYS A 57 -20.08 7.21 7.08
N LEU A 58 -18.98 6.93 7.80
CA LEU A 58 -18.80 5.76 8.67
C LEU A 58 -20.11 5.34 9.36
N ALA A 59 -20.60 4.15 9.04
CA ALA A 59 -21.87 3.61 9.53
C ALA A 59 -21.82 3.23 11.03
N CYS A 60 -20.63 3.26 11.62
CA CYS A 60 -20.34 2.95 13.01
C CYS A 60 -19.68 4.14 13.74
N ASN A 61 -19.58 4.03 15.06
CA ASN A 61 -18.69 4.87 15.86
C ASN A 61 -17.54 3.97 16.35
N PRO A 62 -16.34 4.06 15.74
CA PRO A 62 -15.20 3.23 16.13
C PRO A 62 -14.88 3.36 17.63
N PRO A 63 -14.40 2.28 18.27
CA PRO A 63 -14.06 2.30 19.69
C PRO A 63 -12.86 3.21 19.95
N LYS A 64 -12.79 3.79 21.14
CA LYS A 64 -11.66 4.65 21.57
C LYS A 64 -11.00 4.07 22.79
N ALA A 65 -9.67 4.00 22.77
CA ALA A 65 -8.89 3.56 23.92
C ALA A 65 -9.20 4.40 25.15
N THR A 66 -9.37 3.71 26.28
CA THR A 66 -9.37 4.34 27.60
C THR A 66 -7.96 4.20 28.19
N PRO A 67 -7.23 5.32 28.43
CA PRO A 67 -5.87 5.27 28.96
C PRO A 67 -5.75 4.39 30.22
N GLY A 68 -4.64 3.64 30.29
CA GLY A 68 -4.30 2.81 31.43
C GLY A 68 -3.53 3.56 32.52
N PRO A 69 -2.99 2.84 33.53
CA PRO A 69 -2.06 3.42 34.48
C PRO A 69 -0.77 3.82 33.76
N ALA A 70 -0.19 4.97 34.12
CA ALA A 70 1.06 5.41 33.52
C ALA A 70 2.21 4.42 33.81
N SER A 71 2.89 3.99 32.76
CA SER A 71 4.12 3.19 32.80
C SER A 71 5.27 4.00 32.23
N THR A 72 6.45 3.93 32.83
CA THR A 72 7.70 4.45 32.27
C THR A 72 8.74 3.35 32.11
N GLU A 73 8.29 2.09 31.97
CA GLU A 73 9.17 1.00 31.57
C GLU A 73 9.55 1.07 30.09
N ALA A 74 10.62 0.37 29.70
CA ALA A 74 11.09 0.33 28.33
C ALA A 74 9.95 -0.10 27.39
N LEU A 75 9.79 0.62 26.28
CA LEU A 75 8.79 0.28 25.28
C LEU A 75 9.19 -1.05 24.64
N LYS A 76 8.29 -2.03 24.68
CA LYS A 76 8.46 -3.34 24.05
C LYS A 76 7.56 -3.43 22.82
N ILE A 77 8.19 -3.56 21.66
CA ILE A 77 7.53 -3.76 20.37
C ILE A 77 7.70 -5.24 19.98
N GLY A 78 6.58 -5.93 19.80
CA GLY A 78 6.50 -7.27 19.23
C GLY A 78 6.31 -7.22 17.72
N THR A 79 6.57 -8.33 17.03
CA THR A 79 6.19 -8.52 15.63
C THR A 79 5.35 -9.77 15.46
N LEU A 80 4.37 -9.66 14.57
CA LEU A 80 3.50 -10.75 14.15
C LEU A 80 3.50 -10.75 12.61
N LEU A 81 4.69 -10.89 12.03
CA LEU A 81 4.93 -10.76 10.60
C LEU A 81 5.04 -12.15 9.94
N PRO A 82 4.70 -12.30 8.65
CA PRO A 82 4.67 -13.60 8.01
C PRO A 82 6.10 -14.06 7.68
N ALA A 83 6.70 -14.87 8.55
CA ALA A 83 7.94 -15.59 8.27
C ALA A 83 7.65 -16.99 7.67
N THR A 84 6.43 -17.50 7.87
CA THR A 84 5.92 -18.71 7.20
C THR A 84 4.53 -18.50 6.62
N GLY A 85 4.13 -19.40 5.72
CA GLY A 85 2.80 -19.40 5.11
C GLY A 85 2.68 -18.61 3.80
N SER A 86 1.45 -18.47 3.32
CA SER A 86 1.07 -17.89 2.02
C SER A 86 1.53 -16.45 1.78
N LEU A 87 1.86 -15.72 2.86
CA LEU A 87 2.35 -14.34 2.83
C LEU A 87 3.85 -14.20 3.16
N ALA A 88 4.62 -15.29 3.24
CA ALA A 88 6.02 -15.25 3.66
C ALA A 88 6.92 -14.32 2.80
N PHE A 89 6.52 -14.05 1.56
CA PHE A 89 7.20 -13.09 0.67
C PHE A 89 7.12 -11.63 1.15
N LEU A 90 6.16 -11.29 2.02
CA LEU A 90 6.04 -9.97 2.64
C LEU A 90 6.90 -9.82 3.92
N GLY A 91 7.31 -10.92 4.54
CA GLY A 91 8.03 -10.90 5.82
C GLY A 91 9.30 -10.03 5.81
N PRO A 92 10.31 -10.35 4.97
CA PRO A 92 11.61 -9.65 4.98
C PRO A 92 11.53 -8.11 4.86
N PRO A 93 10.80 -7.51 3.90
CA PRO A 93 10.72 -6.04 3.81
C PRO A 93 9.99 -5.42 5.01
N MET A 94 8.96 -6.09 5.57
CA MET A 94 8.25 -5.61 6.76
C MET A 94 9.15 -5.67 8.01
N GLU A 95 9.87 -6.78 8.20
CA GLU A 95 10.82 -6.98 9.31
C GLU A 95 11.94 -5.93 9.28
N ALA A 96 12.59 -5.75 8.12
CA ALA A 96 13.60 -4.70 7.93
C ALA A 96 13.04 -3.29 8.20
N GLY A 97 11.77 -3.03 7.86
CA GLY A 97 11.07 -1.78 8.18
C GLY A 97 10.96 -1.52 9.68
N VAL A 98 10.52 -2.52 10.47
CA VAL A 98 10.43 -2.42 11.94
C VAL A 98 11.82 -2.29 12.56
N GLU A 99 12.80 -3.08 12.12
CA GLU A 99 14.17 -3.02 12.62
C GLU A 99 14.82 -1.66 12.39
N LEU A 100 14.64 -1.07 11.20
CA LEU A 100 15.15 0.27 10.88
C LEU A 100 14.49 1.34 11.76
N ALA A 101 13.17 1.26 12.00
CA ALA A 101 12.49 2.17 12.91
C ALA A 101 13.03 2.07 14.34
N VAL A 102 13.19 0.86 14.88
CA VAL A 102 13.74 0.65 16.23
C VAL A 102 15.18 1.15 16.33
N LYS A 103 16.00 0.95 15.30
CA LYS A 103 17.37 1.49 15.19
C LYS A 103 17.37 3.01 15.25
N ASP A 104 16.53 3.68 14.47
CA ASP A 104 16.44 5.15 14.40
C ASP A 104 15.88 5.76 15.71
N ILE A 105 14.86 5.14 16.30
CA ILE A 105 14.31 5.53 17.61
C ILE A 105 15.38 5.44 18.70
N ASN A 106 16.14 4.34 18.74
CA ASN A 106 17.19 4.13 19.73
C ASN A 106 18.40 5.05 19.51
N ALA A 107 18.75 5.36 18.26
CA ALA A 107 19.78 6.34 17.94
C ALA A 107 19.41 7.77 18.42
N ALA A 108 18.12 8.11 18.43
CA ALA A 108 17.60 9.38 18.95
C ALA A 108 17.44 9.42 20.49
N GLY A 109 17.89 8.39 21.22
CA GLY A 109 17.80 8.31 22.68
C GLY A 109 16.66 7.41 23.21
N GLY A 110 15.90 6.78 22.33
CA GLY A 110 14.81 5.86 22.68
C GLY A 110 13.51 6.57 23.08
N VAL A 111 12.68 5.88 23.85
CA VAL A 111 11.37 6.34 24.35
C VAL A 111 11.46 6.54 25.85
N LEU A 112 11.19 7.76 26.33
CA LEU A 112 11.30 8.14 27.75
C LEU A 112 12.67 7.79 28.36
N ASP A 113 13.74 8.18 27.66
CA ASP A 113 15.16 7.93 28.00
C ASP A 113 15.53 6.43 28.13
N LYS A 114 14.72 5.52 27.59
CA LYS A 114 14.98 4.07 27.55
C LYS A 114 14.99 3.54 26.11
N PRO A 115 15.92 2.63 25.75
CA PRO A 115 15.87 1.99 24.44
C PRO A 115 14.59 1.14 24.29
N VAL A 116 14.05 1.11 23.09
CA VAL A 116 13.00 0.20 22.66
C VAL A 116 13.57 -1.21 22.56
N GLU A 117 12.87 -2.18 23.16
CA GLU A 117 13.14 -3.60 23.02
C GLU A 117 12.28 -4.18 21.89
N LEU A 118 12.91 -4.76 20.86
CA LEU A 118 12.24 -5.50 19.79
C LEU A 118 12.15 -6.99 20.14
N VAL A 119 10.97 -7.58 19.99
CA VAL A 119 10.71 -9.01 20.08
C VAL A 119 10.14 -9.43 18.73
N THR A 120 10.80 -10.33 18.00
CA THR A 120 10.28 -10.80 16.72
C THR A 120 9.36 -12.01 16.89
N GLY A 121 8.43 -12.20 15.95
CA GLY A 121 7.47 -13.29 15.95
C GLY A 121 6.80 -13.55 14.59
N ASP A 122 6.63 -14.83 14.27
CA ASP A 122 5.93 -15.28 13.07
C ASP A 122 4.41 -15.23 13.27
N SER A 123 3.67 -14.83 12.24
CA SER A 123 2.22 -14.97 12.16
C SER A 123 1.79 -16.36 11.70
N GLY A 124 2.54 -16.96 10.77
CA GLY A 124 2.07 -18.08 9.94
C GLY A 124 0.75 -17.77 9.21
N ASP A 125 0.07 -18.84 8.80
CA ASP A 125 -1.29 -18.82 8.24
C ASP A 125 -2.36 -19.22 9.27
N THR A 126 -3.63 -18.95 8.93
CA THR A 126 -4.83 -19.40 9.68
C THR A 126 -4.95 -20.92 9.84
N THR A 127 -4.29 -21.69 8.97
CA THR A 127 -4.21 -23.17 9.01
C THR A 127 -3.35 -23.68 10.18
N THR A 128 -2.58 -22.79 10.81
CA THR A 128 -1.70 -23.08 11.95
C THR A 128 -2.20 -22.38 13.22
N ASP A 129 -1.53 -22.62 14.36
CA ASP A 129 -1.75 -21.84 15.58
C ASP A 129 -0.58 -20.90 15.93
N THR A 130 0.32 -20.66 14.97
CA THR A 130 1.54 -19.86 15.14
C THR A 130 1.24 -18.47 15.70
N ALA A 131 0.32 -17.72 15.09
CA ALA A 131 -0.05 -16.38 15.58
C ALA A 131 -0.54 -16.37 17.04
N ASN A 132 -1.31 -17.37 17.46
CA ASN A 132 -1.80 -17.44 18.84
C ASN A 132 -0.65 -17.64 19.83
N ALA A 133 0.27 -18.56 19.52
CA ALA A 133 1.44 -18.85 20.34
C ALA A 133 2.45 -17.69 20.36
N THR A 134 2.63 -16.99 19.23
CA THR A 134 3.42 -15.76 19.14
C THR A 134 2.85 -14.68 20.07
N VAL A 135 1.55 -14.36 19.95
CA VAL A 135 0.92 -13.34 20.80
C VAL A 135 0.93 -13.74 22.28
N ASP A 136 0.68 -15.00 22.64
CA ASP A 136 0.75 -15.45 24.05
C ASP A 136 2.15 -15.25 24.65
N ARG A 137 3.20 -15.53 23.86
CA ARG A 137 4.60 -15.31 24.26
C ARG A 137 4.92 -13.81 24.42
N GLU A 138 4.49 -12.97 23.48
CA GLU A 138 4.76 -11.53 23.52
C GLU A 138 4.04 -10.83 24.67
N LEU A 139 2.74 -11.13 24.86
CA LEU A 139 1.99 -10.62 26.00
C LEU A 139 2.59 -11.09 27.34
N SER A 140 3.07 -12.34 27.41
CA SER A 140 3.80 -12.86 28.59
C SER A 140 5.15 -12.19 28.82
N ALA A 141 5.81 -11.69 27.76
CA ALA A 141 7.03 -10.88 27.84
C ALA A 141 6.77 -9.40 28.21
N GLY A 142 5.49 -9.02 28.32
CA GLY A 142 5.05 -7.66 28.65
C GLY A 142 5.04 -6.71 27.45
N THR A 143 4.96 -7.21 26.21
CA THR A 143 4.87 -6.41 24.99
C THR A 143 3.67 -5.45 25.02
N GLN A 144 3.88 -4.18 24.67
CA GLN A 144 2.81 -3.16 24.72
C GLN A 144 2.26 -2.81 23.34
N VAL A 145 3.00 -3.12 22.27
CA VAL A 145 2.64 -2.91 20.87
C VAL A 145 3.08 -4.11 20.07
N ILE A 146 2.19 -4.69 19.26
CA ILE A 146 2.49 -5.80 18.33
C ILE A 146 2.29 -5.28 16.92
N ILE A 147 3.36 -5.24 16.11
CA ILE A 147 3.30 -4.84 14.71
C ILE A 147 2.94 -6.06 13.85
N GLY A 148 1.75 -6.05 13.26
CA GLY A 148 1.17 -7.16 12.49
C GLY A 148 -0.33 -7.37 12.76
N ALA A 149 -0.97 -8.39 12.17
CA ALA A 149 -0.41 -9.30 11.17
C ALA A 149 -0.70 -8.82 9.75
N ALA A 150 0.04 -9.32 8.77
CA ALA A 150 -0.16 -8.97 7.36
C ALA A 150 -1.51 -9.46 6.81
N SER A 151 -1.92 -10.68 7.19
CA SER A 151 -3.24 -11.20 6.81
C SER A 151 -4.36 -10.63 7.68
N SER A 152 -5.44 -10.19 7.05
CA SER A 152 -6.70 -9.83 7.71
C SER A 152 -7.23 -10.98 8.56
N SER A 153 -7.29 -12.20 8.00
CA SER A 153 -7.80 -13.38 8.69
C SER A 153 -6.95 -13.83 9.88
N VAL A 154 -5.62 -13.72 9.78
CA VAL A 154 -4.73 -13.99 10.92
C VAL A 154 -4.88 -12.91 11.99
N SER A 155 -5.09 -11.65 11.60
CA SER A 155 -5.28 -10.55 12.54
C SER A 155 -6.60 -10.67 13.31
N LEU A 156 -7.71 -10.96 12.62
CA LEU A 156 -9.02 -11.23 13.25
C LEU A 156 -8.98 -12.41 14.22
N LYS A 157 -8.07 -13.38 14.03
CA LYS A 157 -7.86 -14.52 14.95
C LYS A 157 -7.29 -14.10 16.32
N VAL A 158 -6.55 -12.98 16.40
CA VAL A 158 -5.81 -12.58 17.61
C VAL A 158 -6.12 -11.17 18.13
N ILE A 159 -6.79 -10.30 17.35
CA ILE A 159 -7.10 -8.91 17.71
C ILE A 159 -7.75 -8.78 19.09
N ASP A 160 -8.75 -9.62 19.39
CA ASP A 160 -9.40 -9.66 20.71
C ASP A 160 -8.41 -10.04 21.82
N LYS A 161 -7.46 -10.94 21.58
CA LYS A 161 -6.46 -11.34 22.58
C LYS A 161 -5.55 -10.15 22.94
N VAL A 162 -5.04 -9.44 21.93
CA VAL A 162 -4.17 -8.27 22.11
C VAL A 162 -4.92 -7.13 22.81
N ALA A 163 -6.13 -6.80 22.33
CA ALA A 163 -6.99 -5.78 22.92
C ALA A 163 -7.46 -6.12 24.36
N ASN A 164 -7.71 -7.40 24.66
CA ASN A 164 -8.05 -7.83 26.02
C ASN A 164 -6.89 -7.71 27.00
N ALA A 165 -5.65 -7.86 26.54
CA ALA A 165 -4.45 -7.60 27.35
C ALA A 165 -4.14 -6.09 27.50
N GLY A 166 -4.77 -5.22 26.70
CA GLY A 166 -4.52 -3.78 26.70
C GLY A 166 -3.24 -3.37 25.97
N ALA A 167 -2.71 -4.24 25.11
CA ALA A 167 -1.65 -3.91 24.17
C ALA A 167 -2.24 -3.35 22.86
N VAL A 168 -1.42 -2.65 22.07
CA VAL A 168 -1.77 -2.21 20.71
C VAL A 168 -1.53 -3.35 19.73
N MET A 169 -2.42 -3.52 18.76
CA MET A 169 -2.16 -4.27 17.53
C MET A 169 -2.10 -3.29 16.36
N PHE A 170 -1.00 -3.26 15.62
CA PHE A 170 -0.79 -2.28 14.54
C PHE A 170 -0.39 -3.00 13.26
N SER A 171 -1.32 -3.23 12.34
CA SER A 171 -0.99 -3.92 11.09
C SER A 171 -0.38 -2.99 10.05
N PRO A 172 0.73 -3.38 9.39
CA PRO A 172 1.25 -2.62 8.27
C PRO A 172 0.59 -2.91 6.93
N ALA A 173 -0.23 -3.96 6.81
CA ALA A 173 -0.60 -4.52 5.49
C ALA A 173 -2.05 -4.99 5.35
N ASN A 174 -2.81 -5.22 6.41
CA ASN A 174 -4.15 -5.81 6.27
C ASN A 174 -5.22 -4.77 5.86
N THR A 175 -6.07 -5.15 4.90
CA THR A 175 -6.95 -4.20 4.21
C THR A 175 -8.43 -4.38 4.52
N SER A 176 -8.86 -5.50 5.11
CA SER A 176 -10.30 -5.79 5.35
C SER A 176 -11.07 -4.66 6.02
N ASP A 177 -12.24 -4.31 5.48
CA ASP A 177 -13.14 -3.30 6.03
C ASP A 177 -13.74 -3.72 7.39
N GLU A 178 -13.66 -5.00 7.77
CA GLU A 178 -14.13 -5.48 9.09
C GLU A 178 -13.42 -4.76 10.25
N PHE A 179 -12.16 -4.33 10.06
CA PHE A 179 -11.38 -3.63 11.08
C PHE A 179 -11.93 -2.24 11.41
N THR A 180 -12.40 -1.48 10.41
CA THR A 180 -12.84 -0.07 10.54
C THR A 180 -13.94 0.12 11.61
N CYS A 181 -14.74 -0.91 11.86
CA CYS A 181 -15.81 -0.91 12.86
C CYS A 181 -15.65 -1.99 13.94
N TYR A 182 -14.50 -2.69 13.99
CA TYR A 182 -14.26 -3.76 14.95
C TYR A 182 -14.35 -3.25 16.40
N GLN A 183 -14.67 -4.13 17.34
CA GLN A 183 -14.86 -3.76 18.75
C GLN A 183 -13.61 -4.04 19.60
N ASP A 184 -12.44 -3.69 19.06
CA ASP A 184 -11.11 -3.85 19.66
C ASP A 184 -10.83 -2.90 20.86
N LYS A 185 -11.85 -2.19 21.35
CA LYS A 185 -11.76 -1.18 22.43
C LYS A 185 -10.84 0.01 22.11
N GLY A 186 -10.52 0.23 20.83
CA GLY A 186 -9.60 1.25 20.31
C GLY A 186 -8.14 0.87 20.47
N GLN A 187 -7.80 -0.43 20.47
CA GLN A 187 -6.42 -0.94 20.58
C GLN A 187 -5.83 -1.34 19.22
N TYR A 188 -6.65 -1.37 18.17
CA TYR A 188 -6.20 -1.75 16.82
C TYR A 188 -5.99 -0.52 15.92
N PHE A 189 -4.95 -0.58 15.08
CA PHE A 189 -4.58 0.43 14.09
C PHE A 189 -4.01 -0.22 12.83
N ARG A 190 -4.01 0.50 11.71
CA ARG A 190 -3.30 0.08 10.49
C ARG A 190 -2.66 1.24 9.74
N THR A 191 -1.50 1.00 9.12
CA THR A 191 -0.86 1.94 8.18
C THR A 191 -1.21 1.65 6.73
N ALA A 192 -1.64 0.43 6.40
CA ALA A 192 -2.30 0.13 5.13
C ALA A 192 -3.70 0.79 5.05
N PRO A 193 -4.13 1.32 3.89
CA PRO A 193 -5.49 1.79 3.69
C PRO A 193 -6.47 0.63 3.44
N ALA A 194 -7.76 0.87 3.68
CA ALA A 194 -8.82 -0.13 3.65
C ALA A 194 -9.19 -0.65 2.23
N ASP A 195 -9.82 -1.84 2.15
CA ASP A 195 -10.29 -2.47 0.92
C ASP A 195 -11.26 -1.57 0.14
N VAL A 196 -12.11 -0.81 0.83
CA VAL A 196 -12.98 0.20 0.20
C VAL A 196 -12.22 1.21 -0.66
N LEU A 197 -10.97 1.52 -0.32
CA LEU A 197 -10.12 2.45 -1.08
C LEU A 197 -9.42 1.73 -2.25
N GLN A 198 -8.96 0.50 -2.05
CA GLN A 198 -8.33 -0.30 -3.11
C GLN A 198 -9.32 -0.70 -4.21
N ALA A 199 -10.56 -1.03 -3.84
CA ALA A 199 -11.65 -1.33 -4.78
C ALA A 199 -11.93 -0.17 -5.75
N GLN A 200 -11.87 1.08 -5.26
CA GLN A 200 -12.01 2.27 -6.10
C GLN A 200 -10.85 2.39 -7.10
N ALA A 201 -9.60 2.18 -6.65
CA ALA A 201 -8.43 2.22 -7.52
C ALA A 201 -8.43 1.10 -8.57
N LEU A 202 -8.82 -0.12 -8.17
CA LEU A 202 -8.98 -1.27 -9.06
C LEU A 202 -10.08 -1.02 -10.10
N SER A 203 -11.28 -0.64 -9.65
CA SER A 203 -12.42 -0.36 -10.52
C SER A 203 -12.15 0.79 -11.49
N GLN A 204 -11.46 1.85 -11.05
CA GLN A 204 -11.00 2.94 -11.93
C GLN A 204 -10.03 2.41 -12.99
N THR A 205 -9.04 1.60 -12.60
CA THR A 205 -8.06 1.03 -13.53
C THR A 205 -8.73 0.16 -14.60
N MET A 206 -9.72 -0.65 -14.22
CA MET A 206 -10.51 -1.47 -15.14
C MET A 206 -11.40 -0.63 -16.06
N ALA A 207 -12.01 0.44 -15.55
CA ALA A 207 -12.85 1.34 -16.33
C ALA A 207 -12.05 2.15 -17.37
N GLU A 208 -10.84 2.59 -17.04
CA GLU A 208 -9.93 3.30 -17.94
C GLU A 208 -9.42 2.43 -19.09
N ASP A 209 -9.25 1.13 -18.84
CA ASP A 209 -8.97 0.11 -19.88
C ASP A 209 -10.22 -0.27 -20.70
N GLY A 210 -11.39 0.27 -20.36
CA GLY A 210 -12.64 0.07 -21.11
C GLY A 210 -13.37 -1.24 -20.79
N VAL A 211 -13.06 -1.89 -19.67
CA VAL A 211 -13.72 -3.14 -19.25
C VAL A 211 -15.20 -2.89 -18.94
N GLN A 212 -16.09 -3.69 -19.52
CA GLN A 212 -17.56 -3.60 -19.32
C GLN A 212 -18.21 -4.93 -18.92
N ARG A 213 -17.47 -6.03 -18.98
CA ARG A 213 -17.88 -7.35 -18.48
C ARG A 213 -16.76 -7.96 -17.66
N VAL A 214 -17.04 -8.28 -16.40
CA VAL A 214 -16.02 -8.60 -15.38
C VAL A 214 -16.28 -9.94 -14.74
N SER A 215 -15.24 -10.76 -14.60
CA SER A 215 -15.21 -11.84 -13.59
C SER A 215 -14.25 -11.45 -12.47
N ILE A 216 -14.67 -11.59 -11.22
CA ILE A 216 -13.86 -11.37 -10.02
C ILE A 216 -13.69 -12.74 -9.35
N LEU A 217 -12.48 -13.29 -9.35
CA LEU A 217 -12.14 -14.44 -8.52
C LEU A 217 -11.59 -13.91 -7.20
N ALA A 218 -12.10 -14.40 -6.07
CA ALA A 218 -11.66 -13.97 -4.76
C ALA A 218 -11.52 -15.13 -3.77
N LEU A 219 -10.43 -15.12 -3.00
CA LEU A 219 -10.25 -16.07 -1.90
C LEU A 219 -11.39 -15.96 -0.87
N ASN A 220 -11.77 -17.10 -0.29
CA ASN A 220 -12.85 -17.20 0.67
C ASN A 220 -12.43 -16.78 2.09
N ASP A 221 -12.11 -15.51 2.28
CA ASP A 221 -11.77 -14.92 3.57
C ASP A 221 -12.25 -13.44 3.69
N PRO A 222 -12.21 -12.82 4.89
CA PRO A 222 -12.57 -11.41 5.12
C PRO A 222 -11.82 -10.35 4.30
N TYR A 223 -10.66 -10.66 3.71
CA TYR A 223 -9.99 -9.78 2.75
C TYR A 223 -10.57 -10.00 1.35
N GLY A 224 -10.53 -11.24 0.85
CA GLY A 224 -10.97 -11.56 -0.49
C GLY A 224 -12.43 -11.22 -0.75
N THR A 225 -13.31 -11.61 0.17
CA THR A 225 -14.75 -11.36 0.05
C THR A 225 -15.09 -9.87 0.19
N GLY A 226 -14.43 -9.16 1.11
CA GLY A 226 -14.60 -7.71 1.34
C GLY A 226 -14.17 -6.88 0.12
N LEU A 227 -12.93 -7.06 -0.35
CA LEU A 227 -12.42 -6.37 -1.53
C LEU A 227 -13.24 -6.69 -2.79
N ALA A 228 -13.71 -7.93 -2.94
CA ALA A 228 -14.59 -8.31 -4.05
C ALA A 228 -15.96 -7.62 -3.96
N ASP A 229 -16.59 -7.56 -2.80
CA ASP A 229 -17.89 -6.89 -2.62
C ASP A 229 -17.80 -5.37 -2.84
N ASN A 230 -16.72 -4.74 -2.38
CA ASN A 230 -16.42 -3.35 -2.70
C ASN A 230 -16.22 -3.13 -4.21
N THR A 231 -15.47 -4.01 -4.88
CA THR A 231 -15.21 -3.92 -6.33
C THR A 231 -16.51 -4.10 -7.14
N VAL A 232 -17.40 -5.03 -6.76
CA VAL A 232 -18.73 -5.16 -7.39
C VAL A 232 -19.51 -3.84 -7.26
N ARG A 233 -19.61 -3.28 -6.04
CA ARG A 233 -20.33 -2.02 -5.78
C ARG A 233 -19.77 -0.87 -6.62
N ASP A 234 -18.46 -0.75 -6.70
CA ASP A 234 -17.82 0.40 -7.36
C ASP A 234 -17.90 0.29 -8.90
N LEU A 235 -17.86 -0.93 -9.45
CA LEU A 235 -18.18 -1.20 -10.86
C LEU A 235 -19.66 -0.91 -11.20
N GLU A 236 -20.60 -1.31 -10.34
CA GLU A 236 -22.03 -0.97 -10.50
C GLU A 236 -22.26 0.55 -10.45
N ALA A 237 -21.58 1.25 -9.52
CA ALA A 237 -21.62 2.72 -9.43
C ALA A 237 -20.98 3.41 -10.66
N ALA A 238 -19.97 2.79 -11.28
CA ALA A 238 -19.39 3.22 -12.55
C ALA A 238 -20.29 2.93 -13.78
N GLY A 239 -21.42 2.23 -13.58
CA GLY A 239 -22.41 1.96 -14.62
C GLY A 239 -22.29 0.59 -15.30
N VAL A 240 -21.42 -0.30 -14.81
CA VAL A 240 -21.38 -1.70 -15.27
C VAL A 240 -22.65 -2.41 -14.78
N PRO A 241 -23.48 -3.00 -15.65
CA PRO A 241 -24.70 -3.69 -15.21
C PRO A 241 -24.38 -4.93 -14.38
N ALA A 242 -25.18 -5.21 -13.34
CA ALA A 242 -24.96 -6.34 -12.43
C ALA A 242 -24.88 -7.72 -13.13
N ASP A 243 -25.57 -7.91 -14.28
CA ASP A 243 -25.50 -9.15 -15.07
C ASP A 243 -24.23 -9.27 -15.94
N GLN A 244 -23.42 -8.22 -15.98
CA GLN A 244 -22.07 -8.18 -16.56
C GLN A 244 -20.97 -8.40 -15.52
N ILE A 245 -21.29 -8.57 -14.24
CA ILE A 245 -20.33 -8.83 -13.15
C ILE A 245 -20.55 -10.24 -12.59
N GLN A 246 -19.49 -11.05 -12.57
CA GLN A 246 -19.51 -12.40 -12.01
C GLN A 246 -18.49 -12.50 -10.87
N LYS A 247 -18.96 -12.56 -9.62
CA LYS A 247 -18.12 -12.87 -8.46
C LYS A 247 -18.04 -14.38 -8.24
N ILE A 248 -16.82 -14.91 -8.14
CA ILE A 248 -16.50 -16.33 -7.90
C ILE A 248 -15.64 -16.39 -6.64
N ILE A 249 -16.15 -17.04 -5.59
CA ILE A 249 -15.41 -17.23 -4.33
C ILE A 249 -14.75 -18.61 -4.33
N TYR A 250 -13.46 -18.70 -4.02
CA TYR A 250 -12.68 -19.94 -4.05
C TYR A 250 -12.03 -20.28 -2.69
N ASP A 251 -11.87 -21.57 -2.39
CA ASP A 251 -11.05 -22.02 -1.25
C ASP A 251 -9.57 -21.92 -1.62
N PRO A 252 -8.75 -21.07 -0.95
CA PRO A 252 -7.32 -20.95 -1.27
C PRO A 252 -6.54 -22.26 -1.06
N ASN A 253 -7.06 -23.19 -0.27
CA ASN A 253 -6.46 -24.51 -0.03
C ASN A 253 -6.85 -25.57 -1.08
N ALA A 254 -7.63 -25.20 -2.09
CA ALA A 254 -8.08 -26.11 -3.14
C ALA A 254 -6.90 -26.73 -3.89
N GLN A 255 -7.04 -28.02 -4.23
CA GLN A 255 -6.02 -28.75 -5.01
C GLN A 255 -5.93 -28.28 -6.47
N SER A 256 -6.99 -27.62 -6.97
CA SER A 256 -7.06 -27.06 -8.32
C SER A 256 -8.17 -26.01 -8.39
N PHE A 257 -8.01 -24.99 -9.24
CA PHE A 257 -8.99 -23.93 -9.48
C PHE A 257 -9.75 -24.11 -10.82
N ASN A 258 -9.93 -25.36 -11.24
CA ASN A 258 -10.45 -25.67 -12.58
C ASN A 258 -11.92 -25.25 -12.73
N ALA A 259 -12.75 -25.45 -11.70
CA ALA A 259 -14.17 -25.14 -11.76
C ALA A 259 -14.42 -23.62 -11.79
N GLU A 260 -13.55 -22.86 -11.14
CA GLU A 260 -13.53 -21.41 -11.06
C GLU A 260 -13.11 -20.83 -12.41
N VAL A 261 -11.98 -21.28 -12.96
CA VAL A 261 -11.49 -20.85 -14.29
C VAL A 261 -12.44 -21.25 -15.42
N ASP A 262 -13.04 -22.44 -15.36
CA ASP A 262 -14.05 -22.85 -16.34
C ASP A 262 -15.33 -21.98 -16.24
N GLN A 263 -15.72 -21.50 -15.05
CA GLN A 263 -16.81 -20.54 -14.89
C GLN A 263 -16.50 -19.17 -15.51
N VAL A 264 -15.27 -18.65 -15.32
CA VAL A 264 -14.79 -17.41 -15.97
C VAL A 264 -14.84 -17.57 -17.49
N LYS A 265 -14.31 -18.68 -18.01
CA LYS A 265 -14.30 -18.98 -19.45
C LYS A 265 -15.71 -19.05 -20.04
N ASN A 266 -16.65 -19.67 -19.32
CA ASN A 266 -18.05 -19.75 -19.75
C ASN A 266 -18.78 -18.40 -19.67
N PHE A 267 -18.40 -17.52 -18.74
CA PHE A 267 -18.93 -16.16 -18.65
C PHE A 267 -18.36 -15.24 -19.74
N ASN A 268 -17.15 -15.54 -20.24
CA ASN A 268 -16.43 -14.78 -21.27
C ASN A 268 -16.40 -13.26 -20.96
N PRO A 269 -15.70 -12.84 -19.90
CA PRO A 269 -15.54 -11.43 -19.56
C PRO A 269 -14.54 -10.72 -20.48
N ASP A 270 -14.57 -9.39 -20.45
CA ASP A 270 -13.56 -8.52 -21.06
C ASP A 270 -12.32 -8.42 -20.16
N GLY A 271 -12.55 -8.30 -18.84
CA GLY A 271 -11.51 -8.22 -17.81
C GLY A 271 -11.74 -9.16 -16.62
N ILE A 272 -10.65 -9.63 -16.02
CA ILE A 272 -10.64 -10.62 -14.93
C ILE A 272 -9.86 -10.06 -13.75
N ALA A 273 -10.51 -9.88 -12.60
CA ALA A 273 -9.83 -9.55 -11.35
C ALA A 273 -9.51 -10.82 -10.55
N ILE A 274 -8.30 -10.94 -10.02
CA ILE A 274 -7.85 -12.03 -9.15
C ILE A 274 -7.45 -11.44 -7.80
N ILE A 275 -8.30 -11.63 -6.80
CA ILE A 275 -8.10 -11.22 -5.42
C ILE A 275 -7.63 -12.45 -4.64
N GLY A 276 -6.33 -12.51 -4.36
CA GLY A 276 -5.65 -13.74 -3.92
C GLY A 276 -4.24 -13.48 -3.43
N PHE A 277 -3.59 -14.53 -2.91
CA PHE A 277 -2.17 -14.54 -2.53
C PHE A 277 -1.36 -15.42 -3.49
N GLU A 278 -0.40 -16.20 -3.01
CA GLU A 278 0.47 -17.09 -3.81
C GLU A 278 -0.31 -18.06 -4.73
N GLU A 279 -1.52 -18.47 -4.35
CA GLU A 279 -2.35 -19.40 -5.12
C GLU A 279 -2.84 -18.80 -6.45
N SER A 280 -2.77 -17.48 -6.60
CA SER A 280 -2.97 -16.76 -7.86
C SER A 280 -2.09 -17.33 -8.99
N ALA A 281 -0.88 -17.80 -8.69
CA ALA A 281 0.01 -18.44 -9.67
C ALA A 281 -0.62 -19.68 -10.33
N LYS A 282 -1.35 -20.49 -9.54
CA LYS A 282 -2.06 -21.68 -10.03
C LYS A 282 -3.28 -21.30 -10.87
N ILE A 283 -4.01 -20.26 -10.45
CA ILE A 283 -5.16 -19.70 -11.19
C ILE A 283 -4.69 -19.19 -12.56
N ILE A 284 -3.65 -18.36 -12.61
CA ILE A 284 -3.11 -17.78 -13.84
C ILE A 284 -2.54 -18.85 -14.78
N THR A 285 -1.81 -19.83 -14.24
CA THR A 285 -1.33 -20.97 -15.03
C THR A 285 -2.49 -21.73 -15.65
N ARG A 286 -3.55 -22.02 -14.88
CA ARG A 286 -4.76 -22.68 -15.37
C ARG A 286 -5.53 -21.84 -16.39
N MET A 287 -5.59 -20.52 -16.23
CA MET A 287 -6.17 -19.59 -17.20
C MET A 287 -5.44 -19.66 -18.54
N HIS A 288 -4.10 -19.74 -18.52
CA HIS A 288 -3.30 -19.91 -19.73
C HIS A 288 -3.56 -21.26 -20.44
N GLU A 289 -3.62 -22.36 -19.69
CA GLU A 289 -3.95 -23.69 -20.27
C GLU A 289 -5.26 -23.73 -21.06
N VAL A 290 -6.21 -22.85 -20.72
CA VAL A 290 -7.51 -22.76 -21.40
C VAL A 290 -7.64 -21.54 -22.33
N GLY A 291 -6.59 -20.73 -22.51
CA GLY A 291 -6.56 -19.59 -23.42
C GLY A 291 -7.34 -18.36 -22.93
N ILE A 292 -7.34 -18.07 -21.63
CA ILE A 292 -7.90 -16.84 -21.05
C ILE A 292 -6.96 -16.14 -20.05
N GLY A 293 -5.65 -16.42 -20.11
CA GLY A 293 -4.62 -15.74 -19.31
C GLY A 293 -4.17 -14.38 -19.87
N PRO A 294 -3.30 -13.64 -19.13
CA PRO A 294 -2.77 -12.36 -19.59
C PRO A 294 -2.02 -12.51 -20.92
N SER A 295 -1.14 -13.50 -20.99
CA SER A 295 -0.39 -13.91 -22.19
C SER A 295 -1.25 -14.36 -23.38
N ASP A 296 -2.53 -14.67 -23.18
CA ASP A 296 -3.50 -14.98 -24.25
C ASP A 296 -4.27 -13.74 -24.74
N GLY A 297 -3.94 -12.55 -24.23
CA GLY A 297 -4.57 -11.28 -24.58
C GLY A 297 -5.84 -10.96 -23.78
N LYS A 298 -6.05 -11.57 -22.61
CA LYS A 298 -7.09 -11.14 -21.66
C LYS A 298 -6.56 -10.05 -20.74
N LEU A 299 -7.41 -9.06 -20.44
CA LEU A 299 -7.11 -8.07 -19.42
C LEU A 299 -7.26 -8.75 -18.04
N VAL A 300 -6.16 -8.86 -17.31
CA VAL A 300 -6.13 -9.47 -15.98
C VAL A 300 -5.59 -8.45 -14.98
N TYR A 301 -6.26 -8.36 -13.84
CA TYR A 301 -6.01 -7.40 -12.78
C TYR A 301 -5.74 -8.12 -11.46
N GLY A 302 -4.58 -7.86 -10.87
CA GLY A 302 -4.21 -8.28 -9.53
C GLY A 302 -4.43 -7.19 -8.48
N VAL A 303 -4.07 -7.53 -7.25
CA VAL A 303 -4.18 -6.73 -6.04
C VAL A 303 -2.89 -6.84 -5.22
N ASP A 304 -2.77 -6.09 -4.13
CA ASP A 304 -1.60 -6.09 -3.24
C ASP A 304 -1.14 -7.49 -2.80
N GLY A 305 -2.09 -8.40 -2.57
CA GLY A 305 -1.80 -9.79 -2.23
C GLY A 305 -1.04 -10.59 -3.31
N ASN A 306 -1.03 -10.15 -4.57
CA ASN A 306 -0.37 -10.87 -5.68
C ASN A 306 0.46 -10.00 -6.64
N MET A 307 0.46 -8.66 -6.50
CA MET A 307 1.28 -7.75 -7.32
C MET A 307 2.69 -7.53 -6.74
N GLY A 308 3.48 -8.60 -6.66
CA GLY A 308 4.89 -8.60 -6.28
C GLY A 308 5.74 -9.46 -7.22
N ASN A 309 7.07 -9.26 -7.26
CA ASN A 309 7.94 -10.02 -8.17
C ASN A 309 7.95 -11.53 -7.86
N ALA A 310 7.67 -11.92 -6.62
CA ALA A 310 7.46 -13.32 -6.21
C ALA A 310 6.37 -14.06 -7.00
N LEU A 311 5.32 -13.38 -7.47
CA LEU A 311 4.33 -13.99 -8.37
C LEU A 311 4.97 -14.33 -9.72
N GLY A 312 5.84 -13.45 -10.23
CA GLY A 312 6.53 -13.63 -11.51
C GLY A 312 7.51 -14.79 -11.54
N GLU A 313 8.15 -15.08 -10.40
CA GLU A 313 8.99 -16.27 -10.19
C GLU A 313 8.16 -17.56 -10.04
N SER A 314 6.90 -17.44 -9.60
CA SER A 314 6.00 -18.57 -9.31
C SER A 314 5.23 -19.10 -10.53
N VAL A 315 5.36 -18.46 -11.71
CA VAL A 315 4.64 -18.83 -12.94
C VAL A 315 5.57 -19.06 -14.13
N GLY A 316 5.04 -19.67 -15.19
CA GLY A 316 5.79 -19.88 -16.43
C GLY A 316 6.28 -18.57 -17.07
N PRO A 317 7.39 -18.57 -17.83
CA PRO A 317 7.95 -17.37 -18.44
C PRO A 317 6.95 -16.63 -19.33
N GLY A 318 6.78 -15.32 -19.09
CA GLY A 318 5.92 -14.43 -19.87
C GLY A 318 4.41 -14.61 -19.63
N LEU A 319 3.96 -15.48 -18.70
CA LEU A 319 2.54 -15.68 -18.43
C LEU A 319 1.84 -14.44 -17.87
N LEU A 320 2.57 -13.54 -17.20
CA LEU A 320 2.03 -12.30 -16.63
C LEU A 320 2.07 -11.11 -17.59
N ALA A 321 2.60 -11.24 -18.80
CA ALA A 321 2.83 -10.10 -19.69
C ALA A 321 1.55 -9.26 -19.91
N GLY A 322 1.59 -7.99 -19.50
CA GLY A 322 0.43 -7.07 -19.58
C GLY A 322 -0.63 -7.23 -18.48
N MET A 323 -0.44 -8.14 -17.51
CA MET A 323 -1.23 -8.17 -16.28
C MET A 323 -0.95 -6.90 -15.47
N LYS A 324 -2.01 -6.20 -15.08
CA LYS A 324 -1.95 -5.01 -14.23
C LYS A 324 -2.42 -5.34 -12.82
N GLY A 325 -2.33 -4.38 -11.90
CA GLY A 325 -2.99 -4.49 -10.61
C GLY A 325 -2.73 -3.30 -9.71
N THR A 326 -3.39 -3.27 -8.55
CA THR A 326 -3.32 -2.15 -7.60
C THR A 326 -2.84 -2.59 -6.24
N THR A 327 -1.79 -1.94 -5.72
CA THR A 327 -1.27 -2.17 -4.36
C THR A 327 -1.12 -0.84 -3.60
N PRO A 328 -1.36 -0.78 -2.28
CA PRO A 328 -0.92 0.34 -1.46
C PRO A 328 0.55 0.62 -1.72
N LEU A 329 0.84 1.84 -2.21
CA LEU A 329 2.19 2.21 -2.58
C LEU A 329 2.37 3.72 -2.46
N THR A 330 3.29 4.11 -1.58
CA THR A 330 3.93 5.41 -1.62
C THR A 330 5.34 5.25 -2.18
N GLN A 331 5.78 6.21 -2.99
CA GLN A 331 7.16 6.23 -3.48
C GLN A 331 8.12 6.54 -2.32
N THR A 332 8.77 5.50 -1.79
CA THR A 332 9.83 5.66 -0.77
C THR A 332 11.11 6.23 -1.37
N SER A 333 11.92 6.91 -0.56
CA SER A 333 13.19 7.49 -1.02
C SER A 333 14.25 6.41 -1.27
N GLY A 334 15.17 6.71 -2.20
CA GLY A 334 16.31 5.81 -2.48
C GLY A 334 17.18 5.56 -1.24
N ASP A 335 17.33 6.56 -0.36
CA ASP A 335 18.09 6.43 0.89
C ASP A 335 17.39 5.49 1.89
N PHE A 336 16.05 5.48 1.94
CA PHE A 336 15.29 4.54 2.76
C PHE A 336 15.44 3.11 2.22
N GLN A 337 15.31 2.92 0.91
CA GLN A 337 15.53 1.63 0.25
C GLN A 337 16.97 1.11 0.43
N ALA A 338 17.96 2.01 0.41
CA ALA A 338 19.35 1.67 0.70
C ALA A 338 19.54 1.26 2.18
N ALA A 339 18.95 2.00 3.12
CA ALA A 339 19.02 1.67 4.55
C ALA A 339 18.35 0.33 4.90
N LEU A 340 17.24 -0.02 4.23
CA LEU A 340 16.67 -1.37 4.32
C LEU A 340 17.63 -2.44 3.78
N LYS A 341 18.32 -2.14 2.66
CA LYS A 341 19.34 -3.04 2.08
C LYS A 341 20.64 -3.17 2.87
N GLU A 342 20.89 -2.28 3.82
CA GLU A 342 21.95 -2.46 4.83
C GLU A 342 21.56 -3.45 5.94
N LEU A 343 20.26 -3.66 6.17
CA LEU A 343 19.75 -4.66 7.12
C LEU A 343 19.61 -6.02 6.44
N ASP A 344 18.97 -6.05 5.26
CA ASP A 344 18.85 -7.24 4.42
C ASP A 344 19.20 -6.95 2.95
N SER A 345 20.35 -7.45 2.52
CA SER A 345 20.83 -7.30 1.14
C SER A 345 20.08 -8.15 0.11
N GLU A 346 19.28 -9.12 0.54
CA GLU A 346 18.50 -10.02 -0.34
C GLU A 346 17.14 -9.42 -0.73
N LEU A 347 16.74 -8.27 -0.16
CA LEU A 347 15.48 -7.58 -0.49
C LEU A 347 15.36 -7.27 -2.00
N ILE A 348 14.40 -7.95 -2.64
CA ILE A 348 14.01 -7.69 -4.04
C ILE A 348 12.98 -6.56 -4.08
N ASP A 349 11.90 -6.72 -3.31
CA ASP A 349 10.77 -5.79 -3.18
C ASP A 349 10.80 -5.08 -1.82
N PHE A 350 10.07 -3.96 -1.70
CA PHE A 350 9.98 -3.15 -0.47
C PHE A 350 8.54 -3.03 0.05
N ASN A 351 7.66 -3.95 -0.36
CA ASN A 351 6.23 -3.93 -0.04
C ASN A 351 6.02 -3.91 1.47
N TYR A 352 5.17 -2.98 1.94
CA TYR A 352 4.84 -2.78 3.36
C TYR A 352 6.03 -2.43 4.29
N ALA A 353 7.23 -2.16 3.77
CA ALA A 353 8.39 -1.78 4.58
C ALA A 353 8.24 -0.37 5.18
N GLY A 354 7.71 0.59 4.41
CA GLY A 354 7.45 1.94 4.88
C GLY A 354 6.33 1.97 5.92
N GLU A 355 5.27 1.22 5.65
CA GLU A 355 4.09 1.05 6.50
C GLU A 355 4.49 0.43 7.85
N SER A 356 5.44 -0.52 7.84
CA SER A 356 5.96 -1.20 9.04
C SER A 356 6.87 -0.29 9.86
N TYR A 357 7.74 0.48 9.19
CA TYR A 357 8.56 1.52 9.82
C TYR A 357 7.67 2.58 10.49
N ASP A 358 6.65 3.07 9.77
CA ASP A 358 5.77 4.13 10.27
C ASP A 358 4.89 3.66 11.44
N ALA A 359 4.41 2.42 11.44
CA ALA A 359 3.67 1.84 12.57
C ALA A 359 4.51 1.80 13.86
N ALA A 360 5.80 1.44 13.76
CA ALA A 360 6.73 1.45 14.89
C ALA A 360 7.06 2.88 15.36
N VAL A 361 7.32 3.82 14.45
CA VAL A 361 7.58 5.24 14.79
C VAL A 361 6.35 5.89 15.42
N LEU A 362 5.16 5.70 14.87
CA LEU A 362 3.90 6.23 15.44
C LEU A 362 3.67 5.74 16.87
N SER A 363 3.96 4.46 17.12
CA SER A 363 3.84 3.86 18.45
C SER A 363 4.80 4.49 19.47
N ALA A 364 6.05 4.74 19.07
CA ALA A 364 7.05 5.42 19.91
C ALA A 364 6.72 6.92 20.13
N LEU A 365 6.21 7.60 19.11
CA LEU A 365 5.77 9.01 19.21
C LEU A 365 4.54 9.14 20.11
N ALA A 366 3.56 8.24 20.00
CA ALA A 366 2.39 8.21 20.86
C ALA A 366 2.76 7.96 22.32
N ALA A 367 3.67 7.02 22.60
CA ALA A 367 4.21 6.78 23.94
C ALA A 367 4.92 8.02 24.52
N THR A 368 5.71 8.71 23.69
CA THR A 368 6.44 9.94 24.05
C THR A 368 5.48 11.09 24.36
N ALA A 369 4.52 11.35 23.47
CA ALA A 369 3.50 12.39 23.64
C ALA A 369 2.66 12.17 24.90
N ALA A 370 2.28 10.92 25.17
CA ALA A 370 1.52 10.54 26.36
C ALA A 370 2.35 10.49 27.65
N LYS A 371 3.69 10.53 27.53
CA LYS A 371 4.65 10.28 28.62
C LYS A 371 4.42 8.94 29.32
N SER A 372 4.01 7.92 28.56
CA SER A 372 3.71 6.59 29.09
C SER A 372 3.86 5.49 28.04
N THR A 373 4.39 4.33 28.44
CA THR A 373 4.50 3.11 27.63
C THR A 373 3.38 2.09 27.86
N ASP A 374 2.34 2.41 28.63
CA ASP A 374 1.14 1.55 28.76
C ASP A 374 0.39 1.47 27.42
N GLY A 375 0.11 0.26 26.92
CA GLY A 375 -0.43 0.04 25.58
C GLY A 375 -1.76 0.76 25.29
N ARG A 376 -2.68 0.81 26.26
CA ARG A 376 -3.94 1.57 26.12
C ARG A 376 -3.71 3.08 26.08
N THR A 377 -2.69 3.56 26.78
CA THR A 377 -2.28 4.96 26.78
C THR A 377 -1.59 5.33 25.47
N ILE A 378 -0.76 4.44 24.90
CA ILE A 378 -0.22 4.57 23.54
C ILE A 378 -1.37 4.66 22.54
N ALA A 379 -2.28 3.68 22.57
CA ALA A 379 -3.46 3.62 21.70
C ALA A 379 -4.28 4.92 21.70
N ALA A 380 -4.52 5.50 22.87
CA ALA A 380 -5.26 6.75 23.02
C ALA A 380 -4.57 7.98 22.40
N ASN A 381 -3.29 7.89 22.00
CA ASN A 381 -2.49 8.99 21.46
C ASN A 381 -2.03 8.79 20.00
N ILE A 382 -2.14 7.59 19.41
CA ILE A 382 -1.71 7.31 18.01
C ILE A 382 -2.38 8.27 16.99
N ILE A 383 -3.70 8.46 17.09
CA ILE A 383 -4.42 9.40 16.19
C ILE A 383 -3.94 10.85 16.41
N GLY A 384 -3.57 11.22 17.63
CA GLY A 384 -3.12 12.57 17.98
C GLY A 384 -1.80 12.95 17.31
N VAL A 385 -0.85 12.00 17.18
CA VAL A 385 0.48 12.26 16.59
C VAL A 385 0.48 12.28 15.05
N THR A 386 -0.66 12.03 14.40
CA THR A 386 -0.84 12.20 12.93
C THR A 386 -1.65 13.46 12.57
N ASN A 387 -2.18 14.19 13.54
CA ASN A 387 -3.19 15.25 13.33
C ASN A 387 -2.87 16.57 14.08
N GLY A 388 -1.64 16.77 14.56
CA GLY A 388 -1.21 18.00 15.23
C GLY A 388 -0.88 19.16 14.29
N ASP A 389 -0.43 20.29 14.86
CA ASP A 389 -0.23 21.55 14.11
C ASP A 389 1.12 21.62 13.37
N GLU A 390 2.15 20.91 13.87
CA GLU A 390 3.53 21.02 13.37
C GLU A 390 3.94 19.73 12.63
N ASN A 391 4.30 19.82 11.35
CA ASN A 391 4.76 18.68 10.56
C ASN A 391 6.19 18.24 10.95
N CYS A 392 6.45 16.93 10.97
CA CYS A 392 7.78 16.35 11.14
C CYS A 392 7.88 14.99 10.43
N ASP A 393 9.08 14.64 9.93
CA ASP A 393 9.31 13.53 8.97
C ASP A 393 10.21 12.40 9.49
N SER A 394 10.63 12.50 10.75
CA SER A 394 11.53 11.56 11.42
C SER A 394 11.25 11.55 12.92
N TYR A 395 11.52 10.41 13.57
CA TYR A 395 11.32 10.28 15.01
C TYR A 395 12.06 11.36 15.80
N GLN A 396 13.30 11.68 15.43
CA GLN A 396 14.08 12.74 16.08
C GLN A 396 13.43 14.13 15.94
N ALA A 397 13.05 14.55 14.73
CA ALA A 397 12.43 15.86 14.51
C ALA A 397 11.09 15.98 15.27
N CYS A 398 10.30 14.91 15.29
CA CYS A 398 9.06 14.84 16.05
C CYS A 398 9.29 14.86 17.58
N LEU A 399 10.32 14.17 18.07
CA LEU A 399 10.71 14.16 19.48
C LEU A 399 11.14 15.56 19.97
N GLU A 400 11.88 16.31 19.15
CA GLU A 400 12.26 17.70 19.45
C GLU A 400 11.03 18.61 19.60
N LEU A 401 10.03 18.47 18.72
CA LEU A 401 8.76 19.20 18.80
C LEU A 401 7.93 18.81 20.04
N LEU A 402 7.79 17.52 20.33
CA LEU A 402 7.08 17.01 21.51
C LEU A 402 7.73 17.50 22.82
N ASN A 403 9.07 17.49 22.89
CA ASN A 403 9.82 18.04 24.02
C ASN A 403 9.65 19.57 24.15
N GLY A 404 9.46 20.27 23.04
CA GLY A 404 9.03 21.68 22.99
C GLY A 404 7.58 21.94 23.41
N GLY A 405 6.80 20.90 23.71
CA GLY A 405 5.39 21.00 24.09
C GLY A 405 4.44 21.25 22.91
N LYS A 406 4.86 20.90 21.68
CA LYS A 406 4.05 21.02 20.46
C LYS A 406 3.20 19.77 20.22
N THR A 407 2.10 19.95 19.49
CA THR A 407 1.34 18.88 18.83
C THR A 407 1.96 18.63 17.45
N ILE A 408 2.13 17.36 17.07
CA ILE A 408 2.79 16.97 15.83
C ILE A 408 1.84 16.30 14.83
N ALA A 409 2.08 16.51 13.54
CA ALA A 409 1.58 15.68 12.46
C ALA A 409 2.76 14.95 11.82
N TYR A 410 2.95 13.69 12.18
CA TYR A 410 4.00 12.85 11.60
C TYR A 410 3.71 12.54 10.13
N VAL A 411 4.67 12.86 9.27
CA VAL A 411 4.68 12.56 7.84
C VAL A 411 5.72 11.45 7.62
N GLY A 412 5.25 10.22 7.53
CA GLY A 412 6.10 9.05 7.53
C GLY A 412 6.78 8.74 6.19
N LYS A 413 7.43 7.57 6.11
CA LYS A 413 7.99 7.02 4.86
C LYS A 413 6.89 6.73 3.83
N THR A 414 5.67 6.51 4.29
CA THR A 414 4.44 6.38 3.50
C THR A 414 3.71 7.70 3.24
N GLY A 415 4.27 8.83 3.70
CA GLY A 415 3.70 10.17 3.55
C GLY A 415 2.79 10.57 4.70
N ASN A 416 1.84 11.48 4.44
CA ASN A 416 0.90 11.93 5.46
C ASN A 416 -0.27 10.93 5.58
N LEU A 417 -0.22 10.14 6.65
CA LEU A 417 -1.24 9.13 6.94
C LEU A 417 -2.57 9.74 7.43
N ALA A 418 -2.52 10.88 8.13
CA ALA A 418 -3.67 11.62 8.68
C ALA A 418 -4.79 10.69 9.19
N PHE A 419 -4.55 9.98 10.31
CA PHE A 419 -5.44 8.90 10.74
C PHE A 419 -6.85 9.39 11.04
N ASN A 420 -7.83 8.63 10.55
CA ASN A 420 -9.25 8.87 10.82
C ASN A 420 -9.63 8.39 12.24
N ALA A 421 -10.91 8.50 12.60
CA ALA A 421 -11.41 8.12 13.92
C ALA A 421 -11.37 6.60 14.23
N ALA A 422 -11.15 5.75 13.22
CA ALA A 422 -10.99 4.30 13.32
C ALA A 422 -9.53 3.83 13.44
N GLY A 423 -8.54 4.74 13.39
CA GLY A 423 -7.13 4.37 13.53
C GLY A 423 -6.46 3.85 12.26
N GLU A 424 -6.95 4.28 11.09
CA GLU A 424 -6.45 3.94 9.76
C GLU A 424 -6.27 5.20 8.89
N PRO A 425 -5.55 5.14 7.76
CA PRO A 425 -5.30 6.31 6.92
C PRO A 425 -6.58 6.88 6.31
N SER A 426 -6.71 8.21 6.32
CA SER A 426 -7.83 8.89 5.66
C SER A 426 -7.71 8.94 4.13
N VAL A 427 -6.49 8.71 3.61
CA VAL A 427 -6.15 8.68 2.18
C VAL A 427 -5.32 7.44 1.85
N GLY A 428 -5.56 6.85 0.69
CA GLY A 428 -4.77 5.77 0.13
C GLY A 428 -4.07 6.20 -1.15
N SER A 429 -2.77 5.91 -1.24
CA SER A 429 -2.01 5.98 -2.48
C SER A 429 -1.85 4.56 -3.02
N TYR A 430 -2.33 4.31 -4.24
CA TYR A 430 -2.23 3.01 -4.88
C TYR A 430 -1.37 3.08 -6.13
N GLY A 431 -0.30 2.28 -6.18
CA GLY A 431 0.47 2.09 -7.40
C GLY A 431 -0.31 1.22 -8.37
N VAL A 432 -0.47 1.68 -9.61
CA VAL A 432 -0.94 0.81 -10.72
C VAL A 432 0.30 0.14 -11.29
N LEU A 433 0.48 -1.12 -10.93
CA LEU A 433 1.58 -1.97 -11.33
C LEU A 433 1.25 -2.75 -12.60
N GLU A 434 2.26 -3.11 -13.39
CA GLU A 434 2.13 -3.88 -14.63
C GLU A 434 3.35 -4.78 -14.81
N PHE A 435 3.14 -6.03 -15.24
CA PHE A 435 4.18 -7.02 -15.49
C PHE A 435 4.67 -7.02 -16.95
N ASP A 436 5.99 -7.14 -17.15
CA ASP A 436 6.65 -7.21 -18.46
C ASP A 436 6.66 -8.63 -19.07
N ASP A 437 7.32 -8.78 -20.22
CA ASP A 437 7.44 -10.05 -20.95
C ASP A 437 8.31 -11.12 -20.24
N LYS A 438 8.93 -10.78 -19.11
CA LYS A 438 9.72 -11.67 -18.26
C LYS A 438 9.04 -11.94 -16.91
N ASN A 439 7.79 -11.52 -16.74
CA ASN A 439 7.07 -11.50 -15.47
C ASN A 439 7.70 -10.58 -14.40
N ALA A 440 8.49 -9.57 -14.77
CA ALA A 440 9.02 -8.60 -13.82
C ALA A 440 8.10 -7.36 -13.76
N LEU A 441 7.95 -6.76 -12.58
CA LEU A 441 7.21 -5.51 -12.42
C LEU A 441 7.93 -4.35 -13.11
N LEU A 442 7.18 -3.56 -13.89
CA LEU A 442 7.72 -2.36 -14.56
C LEU A 442 8.13 -1.29 -13.53
N THR A 443 9.42 -0.99 -13.49
CA THR A 443 10.01 0.03 -12.59
C THR A 443 10.54 1.25 -13.36
N PRO A 444 10.44 2.47 -12.78
CA PRO A 444 9.60 2.82 -11.63
C PRO A 444 8.11 2.72 -11.98
N THR A 445 7.26 2.52 -10.96
CA THR A 445 5.80 2.62 -11.08
C THR A 445 5.42 3.96 -11.70
N ARG A 446 4.71 3.92 -12.84
CA ARG A 446 4.47 5.12 -13.66
C ARG A 446 3.18 5.86 -13.33
N LYS A 447 2.28 5.21 -12.61
CA LYS A 447 0.93 5.70 -12.32
C LYS A 447 0.55 5.42 -10.88
N TYR A 448 0.01 6.44 -10.23
CA TYR A 448 -0.56 6.35 -8.89
C TYR A 448 -2.01 6.84 -8.94
N VAL A 449 -2.89 6.11 -8.25
CA VAL A 449 -4.28 6.50 -8.01
C VAL A 449 -4.39 6.90 -6.54
N SER A 450 -4.75 8.15 -6.29
CA SER A 450 -5.01 8.66 -4.94
C SER A 450 -6.51 8.64 -4.68
N VAL A 451 -6.90 7.96 -3.61
CA VAL A 451 -8.28 7.83 -3.14
C VAL A 451 -8.38 8.34 -1.71
N ALA A 452 -9.55 8.86 -1.33
CA ALA A 452 -9.78 9.42 -0.01
C ALA A 452 -11.08 8.85 0.55
N ALA A 453 -11.07 8.52 1.84
CA ALA A 453 -12.31 8.28 2.58
C ALA A 453 -13.10 9.60 2.64
N GLN A 454 -14.40 9.56 2.29
CA GLN A 454 -15.28 10.73 2.12
C GLN A 454 -16.31 10.88 3.25
#